data_AF-A0A946X6G4-F1
#
_entry.id   AF-A0A946X6G4-F1
#
_cell.length_a   1.000
_cell.length_b   1.000
_cell.length_c   1.000
_cell.angle_alpha   90.00
_cell.angle_beta   90.00
_cell.angle_gamma   90.00
#
_symmetry.space_group_name_H-M   'P 1'
#
loop_
_entity.id
_entity.type
_entity.pdbx_description
1 polymer ?
#
loop_
_entity_poly.entity_id
_entity_poly.type
_entity_poly.pdbx_seq_one_letter_code
_entity_poly.pdbx_strand_id
1 'polypeptide(L)'
;MIPFFHAMLAGASLSANPSRLETGRVCASLNEVVFIGGLDARILECGDRERTRDGILEFLDGMRARNARFVYGSDHALSTNIDYEDPLHALEVCRAHMMN
;
A
#
# COMPACT_ATOMS: atom_id res chain seq x y z
N MET A 1 3.49 18.86 -6.12
CA MET A 1 2.39 19.03 -5.16
C MET A 1 1.08 18.97 -5.95
N ILE A 2 0.48 17.79 -6.08
CA ILE A 2 -0.66 17.53 -6.96
C ILE A 2 -1.96 17.53 -6.12
N PRO A 3 -3.02 18.25 -6.51
CA PRO A 3 -4.22 18.51 -5.69
C PRO A 3 -5.17 17.31 -5.52
N PHE A 4 -4.75 16.09 -5.82
CA PHE A 4 -5.57 14.88 -5.64
C PHE A 4 -5.67 14.41 -4.16
N PHE A 5 -4.78 14.90 -3.29
CA PHE A 5 -4.67 14.45 -1.90
C PHE A 5 -5.80 14.96 -0.97
N HIS A 6 -6.50 16.04 -1.34
CA HIS A 6 -7.51 16.63 -0.45
C HIS A 6 -8.82 15.84 -0.40
N ALA A 7 -9.14 15.05 -1.44
CA ALA A 7 -10.39 14.28 -1.48
C ALA A 7 -10.32 12.97 -0.66
N MET A 8 -9.13 12.45 -0.39
CA MET A 8 -8.97 11.19 0.38
C MET A 8 -8.95 11.41 1.90
N LEU A 9 -8.58 12.62 2.35
CA LEU A 9 -8.56 13.00 3.78
C LEU A 9 -9.85 13.64 4.28
N ALA A 10 -10.77 14.05 3.39
CA ALA A 10 -12.03 14.69 3.78
C ALA A 10 -13.07 13.72 4.41
N GLY A 11 -12.80 12.40 4.40
CA GLY A 11 -13.69 11.39 4.98
C GLY A 11 -13.21 10.77 6.30
N ALA A 12 -11.97 11.02 6.73
CA ALA A 12 -11.40 10.47 7.95
C ALA A 12 -10.91 11.62 8.84
N SER A 13 -11.82 12.14 9.67
CA SER A 13 -11.47 13.04 10.76
C SER A 13 -10.58 12.29 11.76
N LEU A 14 -9.27 12.49 11.64
CA LEU A 14 -8.29 12.20 12.68
C LEU A 14 -8.50 13.18 13.84
N SER A 15 -9.31 12.78 14.82
CA SER A 15 -9.39 13.46 16.10
C SER A 15 -8.12 13.19 16.90
N ALA A 16 -7.33 14.23 17.13
CA ALA A 16 -6.09 14.24 17.90
C ALA A 16 -6.37 14.11 19.41
N ASN A 17 -6.71 12.90 19.88
CA ASN A 17 -6.86 12.59 21.30
C ASN A 17 -6.06 11.32 21.65
N PRO A 18 -5.04 11.37 22.52
CA PRO A 18 -4.11 10.25 22.76
C PRO A 18 -4.69 9.08 23.56
N SER A 19 -6.02 8.98 23.72
CA SER A 19 -6.68 7.92 24.49
C SER A 19 -7.43 6.87 23.65
N ARG A 20 -7.22 6.79 22.33
CA ARG A 20 -7.94 5.84 21.47
C ARG A 20 -7.06 5.21 20.38
N LEU A 21 -6.20 4.29 20.82
CA LEU A 21 -5.67 3.23 19.99
C LEU A 21 -6.79 2.23 19.72
N GLU A 22 -7.57 2.41 18.66
CA GLU A 22 -8.35 1.31 18.09
C GLU A 22 -8.01 1.17 16.62
N THR A 23 -7.26 0.11 16.34
CA THR A 23 -7.11 -0.58 15.06
C THR A 23 -8.35 -0.35 14.18
N GLY A 24 -8.25 0.58 13.25
CA GLY A 24 -9.32 0.94 12.34
C GLY A 24 -9.66 -0.22 11.43
N ARG A 25 -10.58 -1.09 11.86
CA ARG A 25 -11.27 -2.01 10.97
C ARG A 25 -12.13 -1.15 10.04
N VAL A 26 -11.70 -1.01 8.79
CA VAL A 26 -12.59 -0.57 7.72
C VAL A 26 -13.58 -1.70 7.47
N CYS A 27 -14.71 -1.66 8.16
CA CYS A 27 -15.87 -2.52 7.96
C CYS A 27 -16.95 -1.69 7.25
N ALA A 28 -16.73 -1.40 5.97
CA ALA A 28 -17.78 -0.93 5.08
C ALA A 28 -18.08 -2.07 4.09
N SER A 29 -19.30 -2.14 3.55
CA SER A 29 -19.58 -3.02 2.41
C SER A 29 -18.69 -2.58 1.24
N LEU A 30 -17.53 -3.23 1.06
CA LEU A 30 -16.46 -2.84 0.13
C LEU A 30 -16.80 -3.09 -1.36
N ASN A 31 -18.08 -3.35 -1.69
CA ASN A 31 -18.48 -3.77 -3.03
C ASN A 31 -18.32 -2.68 -4.11
N GLU A 32 -18.20 -1.41 -3.70
CA GLU A 32 -18.08 -0.25 -4.60
C GLU A 32 -16.76 0.51 -4.47
N VAL A 33 -15.84 0.06 -3.62
CA VAL A 33 -14.56 0.75 -3.39
C VAL A 33 -13.38 -0.11 -3.83
N VAL A 34 -12.37 0.56 -4.38
CA VAL A 34 -11.09 -0.02 -4.76
C VAL A 34 -9.99 0.69 -4.00
N PHE A 35 -9.12 -0.06 -3.33
CA PHE A 35 -7.94 0.48 -2.69
C PHE A 35 -6.86 0.75 -3.75
N ILE A 36 -6.26 1.94 -3.76
CA ILE A 36 -5.18 2.25 -4.68
C ILE A 36 -3.94 2.50 -3.84
N GLY A 37 -2.88 1.75 -4.11
CA GLY A 37 -1.63 1.82 -3.37
C GLY A 37 -1.72 1.22 -1.97
N GLY A 38 -0.98 1.81 -1.03
CA GLY A 38 -0.96 1.39 0.37
C GLY A 38 0.18 0.45 0.76
N LEU A 39 1.08 0.10 -0.18
CA LEU A 39 2.35 -0.52 0.16
C LEU A 39 3.29 0.52 0.77
N ASP A 40 3.82 0.25 1.96
CA ASP A 40 4.81 1.11 2.60
C ASP A 40 6.02 1.31 1.67
N ALA A 41 6.24 2.54 1.20
CA ALA A 41 7.33 2.84 0.27
C ALA A 41 8.72 2.44 0.82
N ARG A 42 8.89 2.37 2.15
CA ARG A 42 10.15 1.95 2.78
C ARG A 42 10.51 0.50 2.48
N ILE A 43 9.52 -0.33 2.14
CA ILE A 43 9.76 -1.69 1.63
C ILE A 43 10.52 -1.61 0.31
N LEU A 44 10.14 -0.68 -0.57
CA LEU A 44 10.78 -0.48 -1.87
C LEU A 44 12.13 0.24 -1.74
N GLU A 45 12.29 1.12 -0.75
CA GLU A 45 13.49 1.95 -0.56
C GLU A 45 14.58 1.28 0.29
N CYS A 46 14.36 0.07 0.81
CA CYS A 46 15.31 -0.55 1.74
C CYS A 46 16.55 -1.16 1.07
N GLY A 47 16.55 -1.31 -0.25
CA GLY A 47 17.64 -1.93 -1.03
C GLY A 47 17.83 -3.44 -0.80
N ASP A 48 16.96 -4.07 -0.03
CA ASP A 48 16.99 -5.51 0.25
C ASP A 48 15.90 -6.23 -0.53
N ARG A 49 16.30 -6.93 -1.60
CA ARG A 49 15.38 -7.62 -2.52
C ARG A 49 14.54 -8.70 -1.84
N GLU A 50 15.10 -9.43 -0.89
CA GLU A 50 14.37 -10.49 -0.19
C GLU A 50 13.28 -9.88 0.69
N ARG A 51 13.63 -8.82 1.42
CA ARG A 51 12.68 -8.07 2.25
C ARG A 51 11.59 -7.38 1.42
N THR A 52 11.97 -6.83 0.27
CA THR A 52 11.03 -6.24 -0.70
C THR A 52 10.03 -7.29 -1.17
N ARG A 53 10.51 -8.47 -1.59
CA ARG A 53 9.65 -9.57 -2.01
C ARG A 53 8.69 -9.98 -0.91
N ASP A 54 9.21 -10.29 0.28
CA ASP A 54 8.40 -10.82 1.38
C ASP A 54 7.33 -9.80 1.82
N GLY A 55 7.68 -8.50 1.88
CA GLY A 55 6.73 -7.44 2.19
C GLY A 55 5.65 -7.25 1.13
N ILE A 56 5.99 -7.39 -0.15
CA ILE A 56 5.01 -7.35 -1.25
C ILE A 56 4.06 -8.55 -1.16
N LEU A 57 4.58 -9.76 -0.94
CA LEU A 57 3.77 -10.96 -0.83
C LEU A 57 2.81 -10.88 0.36
N GLU A 58 3.30 -10.45 1.53
CA GLU A 58 2.47 -10.25 2.73
C GLU A 58 1.33 -9.25 2.46
N PHE A 59 1.63 -8.15 1.77
CA PHE A 59 0.63 -7.15 1.40
C PHE A 59 -0.43 -7.72 0.43
N LEU A 60 -0.01 -8.36 -0.66
CA LEU A 60 -0.90 -8.92 -1.68
C LEU A 60 -1.80 -10.02 -1.11
N ASP A 61 -1.22 -10.93 -0.32
CA ASP A 61 -1.96 -12.01 0.34
C ASP A 61 -2.90 -11.45 1.40
N GLY A 62 -2.49 -10.39 2.12
CA GLY A 62 -3.35 -9.67 3.03
C GLY A 62 -4.59 -9.07 2.36
N MET A 63 -4.43 -8.46 1.18
CA MET A 63 -5.55 -7.92 0.40
C MET A 63 -6.45 -9.04 -0.14
N ARG A 64 -5.86 -10.13 -0.66
CA ARG A 64 -6.58 -11.30 -1.17
C ARG A 64 -7.41 -11.98 -0.08
N ALA A 65 -6.85 -12.19 1.11
CA ALA A 65 -7.54 -12.78 2.26
C ALA A 65 -8.74 -11.96 2.74
N ARG A 66 -8.73 -10.64 2.49
CA ARG A 66 -9.82 -9.72 2.82
C ARG A 66 -10.82 -9.55 1.67
N ASN A 67 -10.64 -10.26 0.56
CA ASN A 67 -11.41 -10.10 -0.67
C ASN A 67 -11.47 -8.63 -1.13
N ALA A 68 -10.38 -7.89 -0.90
CA ALA A 68 -10.31 -6.48 -1.21
C ALA A 68 -10.01 -6.29 -2.71
N ARG A 69 -10.74 -5.39 -3.36
CA ARG A 69 -10.37 -4.90 -4.69
C ARG A 69 -9.26 -3.87 -4.50
N PHE A 70 -8.10 -4.07 -5.13
CA PHE A 70 -6.98 -3.14 -5.01
C PHE A 70 -6.21 -2.97 -6.33
N VAL A 71 -5.52 -1.84 -6.44
CA VAL A 71 -4.52 -1.51 -7.46
C VAL A 71 -3.18 -1.38 -6.75
N TYR A 72 -2.21 -2.20 -7.15
CA TYR A 72 -0.88 -2.19 -6.57
C TYR A 72 -0.20 -0.82 -6.75
N GLY A 73 0.43 -0.34 -5.68
CA GLY A 73 1.16 0.92 -5.66
C GLY A 73 1.68 1.22 -4.25
N SER A 74 2.59 2.18 -4.15
CA SER A 74 3.07 2.69 -2.86
C SER A 74 2.01 3.56 -2.18
N ASP A 75 2.14 3.73 -0.86
CA ASP A 75 1.33 4.63 -0.03
C ASP A 75 1.69 6.11 -0.24
N HIS A 76 2.90 6.39 -0.75
CA HIS A 76 3.34 7.72 -1.16
C HIS A 76 4.34 7.67 -2.33
N ALA A 77 4.72 8.85 -2.84
CA ALA A 77 5.75 8.97 -3.87
C ALA A 77 7.09 8.46 -3.34
N LEU A 78 7.81 7.69 -4.15
CA LEU A 78 9.12 7.17 -3.81
C LEU A 78 10.13 8.32 -3.70
N SER A 79 11.05 8.17 -2.76
CA SER A 79 12.21 9.03 -2.59
C SER A 79 13.08 9.05 -3.84
N THR A 80 13.77 10.18 -4.07
CA THR A 80 14.77 10.30 -5.14
C THR A 80 16.05 9.52 -4.87
N ASN A 81 16.17 8.92 -3.68
CA ASN A 81 17.32 8.14 -3.25
C ASN A 81 17.17 6.63 -3.52
N ILE A 82 16.11 6.21 -4.22
CA ILE A 82 15.90 4.82 -4.61
C ILE A 82 16.62 4.50 -5.93
N ASP A 83 17.19 3.30 -6.04
CA ASP A 83 17.74 2.81 -7.31
C ASP A 83 16.61 2.30 -8.20
N TYR A 84 16.67 2.56 -9.51
CA TYR A 84 15.63 2.15 -10.46
C TYR A 84 15.36 0.64 -10.49
N GLU A 85 16.37 -0.16 -10.17
CA GLU A 85 16.30 -1.62 -10.13
C GLU A 85 15.38 -2.13 -9.02
N ASP A 86 15.20 -1.38 -7.93
CA ASP A 86 14.37 -1.79 -6.79
C ASP A 86 12.86 -1.77 -7.12
N PRO A 87 12.27 -0.69 -7.66
CA PRO A 87 10.88 -0.71 -8.10
C PRO A 87 10.68 -1.62 -9.32
N LEU A 88 11.69 -1.82 -10.17
CA LEU A 88 11.60 -2.79 -11.27
C LEU A 88 11.45 -4.22 -10.71
N HIS A 89 12.32 -4.61 -9.78
CA HIS A 89 12.24 -5.89 -9.09
C HIS A 89 10.89 -6.08 -8.37
N ALA A 90 10.39 -5.04 -7.71
CA ALA A 90 9.09 -5.07 -7.05
C ALA A 90 7.94 -5.35 -8.03
N LEU A 91 7.97 -4.77 -9.23
CA LEU A 91 6.97 -5.04 -10.27
C LEU A 91 7.06 -6.47 -10.80
N GLU A 92 8.27 -7.02 -10.94
CA GLU A 92 8.47 -8.41 -11.33
C GLU A 92 7.88 -9.38 -10.30
N VAL A 93 8.13 -9.14 -9.01
CA VAL A 93 7.54 -9.93 -7.91
C VAL A 93 6.02 -9.85 -7.94
N CYS A 94 5.47 -8.64 -8.03
CA CYS A 94 4.02 -8.44 -8.07
C CYS A 94 3.39 -9.17 -9.27
N ARG A 95 4.01 -9.06 -10.45
CA ARG A 95 3.55 -9.74 -11.67
C ARG A 95 3.59 -11.26 -11.53
N ALA A 96 4.71 -11.80 -11.05
CA ALA A 96 4.87 -13.25 -10.87
C ALA A 96 3.83 -13.81 -9.89
N HIS A 97 3.55 -13.10 -8.79
CA HIS A 97 2.57 -13.52 -7.79
C HIS A 97 1.12 -13.43 -8.28
N MET A 98 0.80 -12.44 -9.12
CA MET A 98 -0.55 -12.29 -9.69
C MET A 98 -0.84 -13.28 -10.82
N MET A 99 0.19 -13.86 -11.45
CA MET A 99 0.05 -14.83 -12.54
C MET A 99 0.01 -16.29 -12.06
N ASN A 100 0.29 -16.54 -10.78
CA ASN A 100 0.14 -17.84 -10.12
C ASN A 100 -1.22 -17.95 -9.39
#